data_AF-A0A3Q0GFQ7-F1
#
_entry.id   AF-A0A3Q0GFQ7-F1
#
_cell.length_a   1.000
_cell.length_b   1.000
_cell.length_c   1.000
_cell.angle_alpha   90.00
_cell.angle_beta   90.00
_cell.angle_gamma   90.00
#
_symmetry.space_group_name_H-M   'P 1'
#
loop_
_entity.id
_entity.type
_entity.pdbx_description
1 polymer ?
#
loop_
_entity_poly.entity_id
_entity_poly.type
_entity_poly.pdbx_seq_one_letter_code
_entity_poly.pdbx_strand_id
1 'polypeptide(L)'
;MPTTSLWKIQTTSVQNICVEDVASHFTNELRSAEQGGRVLSDFVTSWKDAANQDKEMNISFLLKELDFERTNNRKLQDKLAEKDKELKTIKLDLELQERATEAKIAEKTAALVEEVYSAQRERDEAVMARLRLANEERDEALLRAQHLEQYLKELENINPEENDMTLQELLNRINNADTGLAIQKNGAIIVDRIHRTKERKKKITAEEMNAVIEERDAALSECKRLEQELHHLKEQNQTSANNMRHLTAENNQERALKVKLATLQQEREAAVHQCQKLEEEIQTLRVYYSLHKSLSQEVSLKDQLNCTLSTYEDALKSREDIVSATYRQNQELATKLQKAITDRKDMELKLQGALEASEEADKKIQKLERLVDVLRKKVGAGTIRTVI
;
A
#
# COMPACT_ATOMS: atom_id res chain seq x y z
N MET A 1 18.31 28.33 15.92
CA MET A 1 18.49 29.36 14.88
C MET A 1 19.09 28.74 13.64
N PRO A 2 18.26 28.45 12.63
CA PRO A 2 18.66 28.57 11.24
C PRO A 2 17.73 29.57 10.52
N THR A 3 18.37 30.48 9.80
CA THR A 3 17.78 31.49 8.92
C THR A 3 17.13 30.85 7.71
N THR A 4 15.82 31.00 7.54
CA THR A 4 15.11 30.67 6.31
C THR A 4 14.81 31.97 5.56
N SER A 5 15.42 32.09 4.38
CA SER A 5 15.36 33.23 3.48
C SER A 5 13.96 33.38 2.87
N LEU A 6 13.38 34.57 3.09
CA LEU A 6 12.08 34.99 2.58
C LEU A 6 12.20 35.38 1.10
N TRP A 7 11.81 34.51 0.17
CA TRP A 7 11.68 34.87 -1.24
C TRP A 7 10.32 35.54 -1.47
N LYS A 8 10.30 36.88 -1.49
CA LYS A 8 9.18 37.65 -2.01
C LYS A 8 9.17 37.54 -3.53
N ILE A 9 8.24 36.76 -4.08
CA ILE A 9 7.93 36.79 -5.50
C ILE A 9 6.90 37.91 -5.71
N GLN A 10 7.32 38.99 -6.36
CA GLN A 10 6.46 40.04 -6.89
C GLN A 10 5.60 39.44 -8.01
N THR A 11 4.28 39.45 -7.84
CA THR A 11 3.31 39.20 -8.90
C THR A 11 3.10 40.48 -9.70
N THR A 12 3.64 40.52 -10.92
CA THR A 12 3.32 41.56 -11.90
C THR A 12 2.00 41.22 -12.59
N SER A 13 1.02 42.11 -12.38
CA SER A 13 -0.27 42.14 -13.07
C SER A 13 -0.07 42.44 -14.56
N VAL A 14 -0.40 41.49 -15.44
CA VAL A 14 -0.48 41.74 -16.90
C VAL A 14 -1.92 42.10 -17.24
N GLN A 15 -2.12 43.35 -17.66
CA GLN A 15 -3.37 43.87 -18.19
C GLN A 15 -3.77 43.15 -19.48
N ASN A 16 -4.98 42.60 -19.50
CA ASN A 16 -5.68 42.21 -20.72
C ASN A 16 -6.02 43.48 -21.52
N ILE A 17 -5.45 43.61 -22.72
CA ILE A 17 -5.84 44.64 -23.69
C ILE A 17 -7.00 44.07 -24.50
N CYS A 18 -8.20 44.63 -24.28
CA CYS A 18 -9.32 44.51 -25.21
C CYS A 18 -8.97 45.24 -26.52
N VAL A 19 -9.23 44.60 -27.64
CA VAL A 19 -9.24 45.25 -28.96
C VAL A 19 -10.66 45.13 -29.51
N GLU A 20 -11.44 46.19 -29.34
CA GLU A 20 -12.65 46.48 -30.13
C GLU A 20 -12.35 47.65 -31.09
N ASP A 21 -12.89 47.50 -32.29
CA ASP A 21 -13.25 48.50 -33.31
C ASP A 21 -12.23 49.47 -33.91
N VAL A 22 -12.00 49.33 -35.23
CA VAL A 22 -11.80 50.45 -36.16
C VAL A 22 -12.49 50.19 -37.52
N ALA A 23 -13.53 51.01 -37.75
CA ALA A 23 -13.96 51.63 -39.02
C ALA A 23 -14.66 50.82 -40.13
N SER A 24 -15.98 51.05 -40.18
CA SER A 24 -16.81 51.19 -41.37
C SER A 24 -16.35 52.33 -42.31
N HIS A 25 -16.41 52.14 -43.64
CA HIS A 25 -16.99 53.08 -44.64
C HIS A 25 -16.66 52.66 -46.09
N PHE A 26 -17.68 52.38 -46.90
CA PHE A 26 -18.07 53.14 -48.11
C PHE A 26 -19.04 52.32 -48.97
N THR A 27 -20.18 52.94 -49.25
CA THR A 27 -21.30 52.43 -50.06
C THR A 27 -21.24 52.98 -51.50
N ASN A 28 -21.58 52.11 -52.44
CA ASN A 28 -22.40 52.30 -53.65
C ASN A 28 -21.97 53.19 -54.85
N GLU A 29 -22.39 52.64 -56.00
CA GLU A 29 -22.76 53.24 -57.31
C GLU A 29 -21.69 53.52 -58.38
N LEU A 30 -21.83 52.79 -59.52
CA LEU A 30 -21.84 53.39 -60.86
C LEU A 30 -22.57 52.47 -61.87
N ARG A 31 -23.50 53.07 -62.63
CA ARG A 31 -24.30 52.49 -63.73
C ARG A 31 -23.64 52.73 -65.10
N SER A 32 -23.89 51.79 -66.03
CA SER A 32 -24.06 51.94 -67.51
C SER A 32 -22.83 52.43 -68.31
N ALA A 33 -22.51 52.06 -69.57
CA ALA A 33 -23.23 51.43 -70.69
C ALA A 33 -22.25 50.87 -71.78
N GLU A 34 -22.82 50.16 -72.77
CA GLU A 34 -22.39 50.02 -74.20
C GLU A 34 -21.20 49.08 -74.55
N GLN A 35 -21.43 47.93 -75.22
CA GLN A 35 -21.70 47.64 -76.65
C GLN A 35 -20.45 47.29 -77.49
N GLY A 36 -20.46 46.09 -78.11
CA GLY A 36 -19.75 45.80 -79.37
C GLY A 36 -18.69 44.69 -79.34
N GLY A 37 -18.84 43.69 -80.23
CA GLY A 37 -17.69 42.95 -80.78
C GLY A 37 -17.45 41.52 -80.27
N ARG A 38 -18.34 40.59 -80.61
CA ARG A 38 -18.13 39.13 -80.55
C ARG A 38 -17.31 38.70 -81.79
N VAL A 39 -16.44 37.69 -81.66
CA VAL A 39 -15.82 36.81 -82.70
C VAL A 39 -14.28 36.66 -82.64
N LEU A 40 -13.53 37.45 -81.88
CA LEU A 40 -12.16 37.08 -81.44
C LEU A 40 -12.11 36.56 -79.99
N SER A 41 -13.29 36.28 -79.44
CA SER A 41 -13.48 35.82 -78.07
C SER A 41 -13.17 34.32 -77.94
N ASP A 42 -13.58 33.49 -78.90
CA ASP A 42 -13.81 32.06 -78.62
C ASP A 42 -12.52 31.20 -78.55
N PHE A 43 -11.40 31.67 -79.12
CA PHE A 43 -10.09 31.01 -79.01
C PHE A 43 -9.27 31.51 -77.81
N VAL A 44 -9.43 32.79 -77.45
CA VAL A 44 -8.84 33.39 -76.24
C VAL A 44 -9.62 32.97 -74.99
N THR A 45 -10.93 32.69 -75.10
CA THR A 45 -11.74 32.11 -74.02
C THR A 45 -11.28 30.70 -73.71
N SER A 46 -11.03 29.83 -74.69
CA SER A 46 -10.61 28.44 -74.40
C SER A 46 -9.30 28.34 -73.58
N TRP A 47 -8.29 29.17 -73.88
CA TRP A 47 -7.05 29.22 -73.09
C TRP A 47 -7.24 29.98 -71.76
N LYS A 48 -8.10 31.01 -71.74
CA LYS A 48 -8.51 31.66 -70.49
C LYS A 48 -9.31 30.72 -69.59
N ASP A 49 -10.10 29.82 -70.15
CA ASP A 49 -10.97 28.88 -69.43
C ASP A 49 -10.13 27.76 -68.82
N ALA A 50 -9.15 27.23 -69.57
CA ALA A 50 -8.17 26.29 -69.02
C ALA A 50 -7.27 26.93 -67.93
N ALA A 51 -6.79 28.15 -68.17
CA ALA A 51 -5.99 28.89 -67.17
C ALA A 51 -6.83 29.36 -65.97
N ASN A 52 -8.13 29.63 -66.16
CA ASN A 52 -9.06 29.94 -65.07
C ASN A 52 -9.39 28.68 -64.28
N GLN A 53 -9.54 27.53 -64.93
CA GLN A 53 -9.82 26.27 -64.26
C GLN A 53 -8.61 25.81 -63.41
N ASP A 54 -7.38 26.01 -63.88
CA ASP A 54 -6.15 25.76 -63.10
C ASP A 54 -6.02 26.72 -61.90
N LYS A 55 -6.37 28.00 -62.08
CA LYS A 55 -6.46 28.98 -60.99
C LYS A 55 -7.55 28.60 -59.98
N GLU A 56 -8.72 28.17 -60.44
CA GLU A 56 -9.84 27.77 -59.60
C GLU A 56 -9.51 26.49 -58.81
N MET A 57 -8.80 25.55 -59.42
CA MET A 57 -8.27 24.36 -58.76
C MET A 57 -7.24 24.73 -57.68
N ASN A 58 -6.30 25.63 -57.98
CA ASN A 58 -5.35 26.17 -56.99
C ASN A 58 -6.05 26.93 -55.86
N ILE A 59 -7.04 27.77 -56.17
CA ILE A 59 -7.85 28.47 -55.16
C ILE A 59 -8.58 27.46 -54.26
N SER A 60 -9.15 26.39 -54.83
CA SER A 60 -9.84 25.35 -54.06
C SER A 60 -8.89 24.58 -53.14
N PHE A 61 -7.65 24.33 -53.60
CA PHE A 61 -6.62 23.67 -52.79
C PHE A 61 -6.20 24.57 -51.62
N LEU A 62 -5.94 25.85 -51.88
CA LEU A 62 -5.59 26.84 -50.85
C LEU A 62 -6.71 27.04 -49.83
N LEU A 63 -7.98 27.01 -50.24
CA LEU A 63 -9.11 27.08 -49.31
C LEU A 63 -9.19 25.84 -48.42
N LYS A 64 -8.97 24.64 -48.98
CA LYS A 64 -8.90 23.40 -48.19
C LYS A 64 -7.74 23.41 -47.20
N GLU A 65 -6.59 23.91 -47.62
CA GLU A 65 -5.41 24.05 -46.75
C GLU A 65 -5.66 25.10 -45.66
N LEU A 66 -6.28 26.23 -45.99
CA LEU A 66 -6.70 27.24 -45.01
C LEU A 66 -7.70 26.68 -44.00
N ASP A 67 -8.69 25.90 -44.45
CA ASP A 67 -9.66 25.27 -43.57
C ASP A 67 -8.99 24.19 -42.71
N PHE A 68 -8.05 23.42 -43.25
CA PHE A 68 -7.23 22.49 -42.47
C PHE A 68 -6.44 23.22 -41.37
N GLU A 69 -5.76 24.31 -41.70
CA GLU A 69 -5.03 25.14 -40.74
C GLU A 69 -5.94 25.77 -39.68
N ARG A 70 -7.13 26.25 -40.06
CA ARG A 70 -8.14 26.73 -39.10
C ARG A 70 -8.57 25.65 -38.13
N THR A 71 -8.82 24.43 -38.59
CA THR A 71 -9.17 23.31 -37.70
C THR A 71 -8.02 22.92 -36.78
N ASN A 72 -6.78 22.95 -37.26
CA ASN A 72 -5.60 22.69 -36.44
C ASN A 72 -5.39 23.77 -35.38
N ASN A 73 -5.51 25.05 -35.75
CA ASN A 73 -5.42 26.17 -34.82
C ASN A 73 -6.49 26.07 -33.72
N ARG A 74 -7.73 25.74 -34.08
CA ARG A 74 -8.81 25.51 -33.11
C ARG A 74 -8.49 24.36 -32.15
N LYS A 75 -8.00 23.22 -32.66
CA LYS A 75 -7.57 22.09 -31.82
C LYS A 75 -6.42 22.47 -30.88
N LEU A 76 -5.47 23.29 -31.33
CA LEU A 76 -4.36 23.78 -30.50
C LEU A 76 -4.88 24.74 -29.42
N GLN A 77 -5.83 25.60 -29.74
CA GLN A 77 -6.48 26.49 -28.77
C GLN A 77 -7.25 25.71 -27.70
N ASP A 78 -7.99 24.67 -28.09
CA ASP A 78 -8.70 23.80 -27.15
C ASP A 78 -7.72 23.06 -26.22
N LYS A 79 -6.62 22.51 -26.77
CA LYS A 79 -5.56 21.88 -25.98
C LYS A 79 -4.89 22.86 -25.02
N LEU A 80 -4.64 24.10 -25.45
CA LEU A 80 -4.07 25.13 -24.59
C LEU A 80 -5.01 25.47 -23.43
N ALA A 81 -6.30 25.64 -23.71
CA ALA A 81 -7.31 25.90 -22.70
C ALA A 81 -7.48 24.73 -21.70
N GLU A 82 -7.32 23.49 -22.17
CA GLU A 82 -7.30 22.30 -21.31
C GLU A 82 -6.07 22.28 -20.40
N LYS A 83 -4.87 22.50 -20.94
CA LYS A 83 -3.63 22.58 -20.15
C LYS A 83 -3.65 23.72 -19.13
N ASP A 84 -4.24 24.86 -19.47
CA ASP A 84 -4.43 25.98 -18.53
C ASP A 84 -5.36 25.62 -17.37
N LYS A 85 -6.40 24.80 -17.61
CA LYS A 85 -7.28 24.30 -16.55
C LYS A 85 -6.55 23.29 -15.66
N GLU A 86 -5.79 22.38 -16.24
CA GLU A 86 -4.95 21.42 -15.50
C GLU A 86 -3.94 22.15 -14.61
N LEU A 87 -3.22 23.15 -15.15
CA LEU A 87 -2.27 23.96 -14.40
C LEU A 87 -2.91 24.71 -13.23
N LYS A 88 -4.10 25.30 -13.45
CA LYS A 88 -4.85 25.95 -12.37
C LYS A 88 -5.27 24.97 -11.27
N THR A 89 -5.67 23.75 -11.66
CA THR A 89 -6.06 22.70 -10.72
C THR A 89 -4.87 22.27 -9.88
N ILE A 90 -3.74 21.94 -10.51
CA ILE A 90 -2.50 21.55 -9.80
C ILE A 90 -2.03 22.67 -8.87
N LYS A 91 -2.11 23.93 -9.29
CA LYS A 91 -1.72 25.07 -8.45
C LYS A 91 -2.60 25.17 -7.20
N LEU A 92 -3.92 25.03 -7.34
CA LEU A 92 -4.84 25.03 -6.20
C LEU A 92 -4.56 23.85 -5.26
N ASP A 93 -4.32 22.66 -5.80
CA ASP A 93 -4.01 21.47 -5.01
C ASP A 93 -2.72 21.65 -4.20
N LEU A 94 -1.68 22.25 -4.80
CA LEU A 94 -0.43 22.58 -4.11
C LEU A 94 -0.66 23.60 -2.98
N GLU A 95 -1.39 24.69 -3.23
CA GLU A 95 -1.72 25.69 -2.21
C GLU A 95 -2.53 25.09 -1.05
N LEU A 96 -3.46 24.16 -1.34
CA LEU A 96 -4.21 23.43 -0.32
C LEU A 96 -3.31 22.51 0.51
N GLN A 97 -2.39 21.79 -0.14
CA GLN A 97 -1.43 20.93 0.54
C GLN A 97 -0.50 21.74 1.45
N GLU A 98 0.03 22.87 0.97
CA GLU A 98 0.86 23.78 1.76
C GLU A 98 0.11 24.25 3.01
N ARG A 99 -1.11 24.78 2.86
CA ARG A 99 -1.95 25.20 3.99
C ARG A 99 -2.26 24.08 4.98
N ALA A 100 -2.50 22.86 4.48
CA ALA A 100 -2.73 21.71 5.35
C ALA A 100 -1.47 21.36 6.17
N THR A 101 -0.28 21.44 5.56
CA THR A 101 0.97 21.22 6.29
C THR A 101 1.26 22.33 7.31
N GLU A 102 1.00 23.59 6.98
CA GLU A 102 1.16 24.72 7.89
C GLU A 102 0.21 24.61 9.10
N ALA A 103 -1.06 24.28 8.87
CA ALA A 103 -2.03 24.07 9.93
C ALA A 103 -1.61 22.94 10.88
N LYS A 104 -1.11 21.82 10.33
CA LYS A 104 -0.61 20.69 11.12
C LYS A 104 0.63 21.04 11.94
N ILE A 105 1.51 21.90 11.41
CA ILE A 105 2.68 22.41 12.16
C ILE A 105 2.20 23.33 13.28
N ALA A 106 1.30 24.27 12.99
CA ALA A 106 0.75 25.20 13.97
C ALA A 106 0.03 24.48 15.12
N GLU A 107 -0.78 23.46 14.82
CA GLU A 107 -1.44 22.60 15.81
C GLU A 107 -0.42 21.93 16.75
N LYS A 108 0.61 21.29 16.19
CA LYS A 108 1.67 20.65 16.98
C LYS A 108 2.44 21.65 17.82
N THR A 109 2.72 22.84 17.28
CA THR A 109 3.41 23.90 18.01
C THR A 109 2.54 24.44 19.15
N ALA A 110 1.24 24.64 18.93
CA ALA A 110 0.31 25.08 19.97
C ALA A 110 0.23 24.05 21.11
N ALA A 111 0.08 22.76 20.79
CA ALA A 111 0.05 21.69 21.79
C ALA A 111 1.34 21.64 22.63
N LEU A 112 2.51 21.78 22.00
CA LEU A 112 3.79 21.82 22.71
C LEU A 112 3.89 23.04 23.64
N VAL A 113 3.41 24.20 23.19
CA VAL A 113 3.41 25.42 24.00
C VAL A 113 2.50 25.25 25.22
N GLU A 114 1.31 24.69 25.05
CA GLU A 114 0.39 24.38 26.16
C GLU A 114 1.03 23.42 27.17
N GLU A 115 1.70 22.36 26.72
CA GLU A 115 2.41 21.41 27.59
C GLU A 115 3.55 22.07 28.39
N VAL A 116 4.30 22.97 27.76
CA VAL A 116 5.34 23.75 28.47
C VAL A 116 4.72 24.65 29.52
N TYR A 117 3.60 25.31 29.22
CA TYR A 117 2.89 26.15 30.18
C TYR A 117 2.32 25.34 31.36
N SER A 118 1.73 24.17 31.11
CA SER A 118 1.22 23.30 32.18
C SER A 118 2.37 22.80 33.06
N ALA A 119 3.47 22.32 32.47
CA ALA A 119 4.64 21.87 33.20
C ALA A 119 5.28 22.98 34.04
N GLN A 120 5.34 24.21 33.52
CA GLN A 120 5.82 25.37 34.29
C GLN A 120 4.91 25.69 35.47
N ARG A 121 3.59 25.66 35.27
CA ARG A 121 2.62 25.88 36.34
C ARG A 121 2.77 24.84 37.44
N GLU A 122 2.85 23.56 37.09
CA GLU A 122 3.06 22.47 38.04
C GLU A 122 4.38 22.64 38.81
N ARG A 123 5.46 23.03 38.12
CA ARG A 123 6.75 23.33 38.75
C ARG A 123 6.62 24.46 39.78
N ASP A 124 5.94 25.56 39.43
CA ASP A 124 5.78 26.70 40.34
C ASP A 124 4.88 26.36 41.53
N GLU A 125 3.80 25.61 41.31
CA GLU A 125 2.95 25.10 42.39
C GLU A 125 3.73 24.19 43.36
N ALA A 126 4.56 23.28 42.82
CA ALA A 126 5.41 22.41 43.63
C ALA A 126 6.48 23.18 44.41
N VAL A 127 7.09 24.19 43.81
CA VAL A 127 8.07 25.06 44.49
C VAL A 127 7.41 25.85 45.61
N MET A 128 6.22 26.43 45.36
CA MET A 128 5.47 27.16 46.38
C MET A 128 5.02 26.24 47.52
N ALA A 129 4.60 25.02 47.23
CA ALA A 129 4.27 24.03 48.26
C ALA A 129 5.48 23.69 49.15
N ARG A 130 6.65 23.43 48.55
CA ARG A 130 7.89 23.17 49.30
C ARG A 130 8.31 24.34 50.17
N LEU A 131 8.19 25.57 49.66
CA LEU A 131 8.52 26.77 50.42
C LEU A 131 7.59 26.97 51.63
N ARG A 132 6.29 26.67 51.47
CA ARG A 132 5.33 26.70 52.59
C ARG A 132 5.70 25.69 53.67
N LEU A 133 5.94 24.43 53.29
CA LEU A 133 6.35 23.38 54.24
C LEU A 133 7.64 23.76 54.98
N ALA A 134 8.65 24.26 54.28
CA ALA A 134 9.89 24.71 54.93
C ALA A 134 9.66 25.86 55.93
N ASN A 135 8.72 26.76 55.65
CA ASN A 135 8.34 27.81 56.59
C ASN A 135 7.58 27.27 57.80
N GLU A 136 6.65 26.35 57.59
CA GLU A 136 5.90 25.67 58.66
C GLU A 136 6.86 24.90 59.59
N GLU A 137 7.78 24.11 59.02
CA GLU A 137 8.80 23.38 59.80
C GLU A 137 9.71 24.32 60.59
N ARG A 138 10.12 25.45 59.99
CA ARG A 138 10.92 26.48 60.68
C ARG A 138 10.15 27.09 61.84
N ASP A 139 8.88 27.44 61.64
CA ASP A 139 8.04 28.06 62.66
C ASP A 139 7.71 27.06 63.79
N GLU A 140 7.47 25.78 63.48
CA GLU A 140 7.35 24.73 64.48
C GLU A 140 8.63 24.55 65.30
N ALA A 141 9.80 24.54 64.65
CA ALA A 141 11.08 24.42 65.34
C ALA A 141 11.33 25.61 66.27
N LEU A 142 10.97 26.82 65.84
CA LEU A 142 11.05 28.03 66.66
C LEU A 142 10.11 27.94 67.88
N LEU A 143 8.88 27.49 67.70
CA LEU A 143 7.93 27.30 68.80
C LEU A 143 8.43 26.26 69.81
N ARG A 144 8.95 25.12 69.35
CA ARG A 144 9.54 24.10 70.23
C ARG A 144 10.74 24.64 71.00
N ALA A 145 11.62 25.41 70.35
CA ALA A 145 12.77 26.03 70.99
C ALA A 145 12.33 27.02 72.09
N GLN A 146 11.32 27.85 71.82
CA GLN A 146 10.76 28.78 72.82
C GLN A 146 10.14 28.07 74.02
N HIS A 147 9.40 26.97 73.80
CA HIS A 147 8.85 26.18 74.90
C HIS A 147 9.94 25.54 75.77
N LEU A 148 11.01 25.02 75.16
CA LEU A 148 12.14 24.48 75.91
C LEU A 148 12.87 25.56 76.71
N GLU A 149 13.03 26.76 76.15
CA GLU A 149 13.60 27.90 76.86
C GLU A 149 12.74 28.31 78.07
N GLN A 150 11.40 28.33 77.91
CA GLN A 150 10.47 28.57 79.02
C GLN A 150 10.57 27.47 80.09
N TYR A 151 10.62 26.21 79.69
CA TYR A 151 10.75 25.08 80.62
C TYR A 151 12.07 25.11 81.40
N LEU A 152 13.18 25.47 80.75
CA LEU A 152 14.47 25.65 81.43
C LEU A 152 14.42 26.78 82.46
N LYS A 153 13.78 27.89 82.12
CA LYS A 153 13.58 29.03 83.04
C LYS A 153 12.73 28.66 84.25
N GLU A 154 11.75 27.76 84.09
CA GLU A 154 10.96 27.23 85.20
C GLU A 154 11.78 26.26 86.09
N LEU A 155 12.65 25.45 85.50
CA LEU A 155 13.52 24.51 86.22
C LEU A 155 14.60 25.20 87.06
N GLU A 156 15.13 26.35 86.62
CA GLU A 156 16.07 27.16 87.43
C GLU A 156 15.50 27.60 88.79
N ASN A 157 14.17 27.52 88.98
CA ASN A 157 13.48 27.93 90.20
C ASN A 157 13.21 26.78 91.19
N ILE A 158 13.74 25.57 90.95
CA ILE A 158 13.56 24.40 91.83
C ILE A 158 14.85 24.13 92.61
N ASN A 159 14.84 24.39 93.92
CA ASN A 159 15.90 23.94 94.83
C ASN A 159 15.88 22.39 94.91
N PRO A 160 16.92 21.67 94.44
CA PRO A 160 16.90 20.21 94.34
C PRO A 160 17.00 19.52 95.71
N GLU A 161 17.70 20.12 96.68
CA GLU A 161 17.90 19.52 98.01
C GLU A 161 16.61 19.33 98.83
N GLU A 162 15.57 20.13 98.59
CA GLU A 162 14.30 20.04 99.33
C GLU A 162 13.27 19.07 98.72
N ASN A 163 13.40 18.69 97.44
CA ASN A 163 12.47 17.76 96.79
C ASN A 163 12.86 16.28 96.95
N ASP A 164 14.15 15.97 97.10
CA ASP A 164 14.65 14.58 97.18
C ASP A 164 14.53 13.96 98.56
N MET A 165 14.26 14.76 99.60
CA MET A 165 14.04 14.24 100.95
C MET A 165 12.77 13.40 101.02
N THR A 166 12.89 12.21 101.60
CA THR A 166 11.71 11.38 101.87
C THR A 166 10.85 12.01 102.96
N LEU A 167 9.53 11.77 102.94
CA LEU A 167 8.65 12.26 104.00
C LEU A 167 9.12 11.75 105.38
N GLN A 168 9.67 10.54 105.42
CA GLN A 168 10.24 9.94 106.61
C GLN A 168 11.47 10.71 107.12
N GLU A 169 12.38 11.14 106.23
CA GLU A 169 13.52 11.99 106.60
C GLU A 169 13.09 13.35 107.15
N LEU A 170 12.10 13.99 106.53
CA LEU A 170 11.56 15.28 107.00
C LEU A 170 10.91 15.14 108.39
N LEU A 171 10.13 14.07 108.61
CA LEU A 171 9.53 13.77 109.92
C LEU A 171 10.60 13.45 110.98
N ASN A 172 11.62 12.67 110.63
CA ASN A 172 12.74 12.39 111.52
C ASN A 172 13.52 13.66 111.90
N ARG A 173 13.72 14.59 110.94
CA ARG A 173 14.35 15.90 111.21
C ARG A 173 13.49 16.80 112.09
N ILE A 174 12.18 16.76 111.94
CA ILE A 174 11.25 17.47 112.85
C ILE A 174 11.34 16.87 114.26
N ASN A 175 11.33 15.53 114.38
CA ASN A 175 11.37 14.84 115.67
C ASN A 175 12.69 15.06 116.42
N ASN A 176 13.80 15.25 115.69
CA ASN A 176 15.14 15.45 116.24
C ASN A 176 15.61 16.91 116.18
N ALA A 177 14.72 17.87 115.92
CA ALA A 177 15.10 19.28 115.81
C ALA A 177 15.27 19.94 117.18
N ASP A 178 16.46 20.51 117.43
CA ASP A 178 16.78 21.20 118.69
C ASP A 178 16.20 22.63 118.79
N THR A 179 15.61 23.15 117.70
CA THR A 179 15.06 24.50 117.64
C THR A 179 13.71 24.55 116.94
N GLY A 180 12.82 25.44 117.41
CA GLY A 180 11.51 25.66 116.78
C GLY A 180 11.60 26.15 115.33
N LEU A 181 12.69 26.85 114.97
CA LEU A 181 12.94 27.31 113.61
C LEU A 181 13.21 26.13 112.66
N ALA A 182 13.97 25.12 113.09
CA ALA A 182 14.22 23.91 112.31
C ALA A 182 12.95 23.06 112.12
N ILE A 183 12.09 23.00 113.14
CA ILE A 183 10.76 22.37 113.06
C ILE A 183 9.90 23.11 112.02
N GLN A 184 9.87 24.45 112.07
CA GLN A 184 9.09 25.27 111.15
C GLN A 184 9.56 25.10 109.69
N LYS A 185 10.88 25.11 109.44
CA LYS A 185 11.44 24.95 108.10
C LYS A 185 11.07 23.58 107.49
N ASN A 186 11.29 22.49 108.22
CA ASN A 186 10.94 21.16 107.73
C ASN A 186 9.42 20.97 107.61
N GLY A 187 8.64 21.56 108.52
CA GLY A 187 7.18 21.58 108.46
C GLY A 187 6.65 22.30 107.22
N ALA A 188 7.26 23.43 106.84
CA ALA A 188 6.91 24.17 105.62
C ALA A 188 7.13 23.32 104.36
N ILE A 189 8.25 22.59 104.27
CA ILE A 189 8.55 21.69 103.14
C ILE A 189 7.48 20.58 103.02
N ILE A 190 7.04 19.99 104.15
CA ILE A 190 5.98 18.97 104.14
C ILE A 190 4.65 19.58 103.66
N VAL A 191 4.27 20.75 104.18
CA VAL A 191 3.03 21.45 103.80
C VAL A 191 3.05 21.81 102.32
N ASP A 192 4.17 22.32 101.80
CA ASP A 192 4.34 22.63 100.39
C ASP A 192 4.23 21.37 99.52
N ARG A 193 4.81 20.24 99.95
CA ARG A 193 4.69 18.95 99.24
C ARG A 193 3.24 18.46 99.19
N ILE A 194 2.49 18.61 100.28
CA ILE A 194 1.06 18.27 100.33
C ILE A 194 0.27 19.16 99.36
N HIS A 195 0.51 20.47 99.38
CA HIS A 195 -0.17 21.42 98.48
C HIS A 195 0.16 21.12 97.01
N ARG A 196 1.42 20.91 96.66
CA ARG A 196 1.84 20.54 95.30
C ARG A 196 1.20 19.24 94.84
N THR A 197 1.13 18.23 95.71
CA THR A 197 0.49 16.95 95.38
C THR A 197 -1.01 17.12 95.16
N LYS A 198 -1.68 17.92 96.00
CA LYS A 198 -3.11 18.23 95.85
C LYS A 198 -3.39 19.00 94.57
N GLU A 199 -2.58 20.01 94.24
CA GLU A 199 -2.74 20.78 93.00
C GLU A 199 -2.45 19.93 91.76
N ARG A 200 -1.43 19.07 91.77
CA ARG A 200 -1.19 18.12 90.68
C ARG A 200 -2.39 17.20 90.45
N LYS A 201 -2.97 16.65 91.53
CA LYS A 201 -4.19 15.81 91.42
C LYS A 201 -5.35 16.58 90.81
N LYS A 202 -5.61 17.83 91.24
CA LYS A 202 -6.65 18.67 90.64
C LYS A 202 -6.39 18.95 89.17
N LYS A 203 -5.14 19.26 88.80
CA LYS A 203 -4.73 19.52 87.41
C LYS A 203 -4.97 18.29 86.53
N ILE A 204 -4.54 17.11 86.97
CA ILE A 204 -4.78 15.84 86.26
C ILE A 204 -6.27 15.61 86.08
N THR A 205 -7.09 15.73 87.13
CA THR A 205 -8.54 15.54 87.03
C THR A 205 -9.21 16.56 86.10
N ALA A 206 -8.72 17.80 86.06
CA ALA A 206 -9.24 18.82 85.15
C ALA A 206 -8.86 18.53 83.69
N GLU A 207 -7.62 18.10 83.44
CA GLU A 207 -7.15 17.69 82.11
C GLU A 207 -7.91 16.44 81.61
N GLU A 208 -8.12 15.44 82.47
CA GLU A 208 -8.93 14.26 82.15
C GLU A 208 -10.38 14.63 81.84
N MET A 209 -11.00 15.52 82.63
CA MET A 209 -12.35 16.00 82.37
C MET A 209 -12.45 16.76 81.03
N ASN A 210 -11.47 17.63 80.74
CA ASN A 210 -11.44 18.36 79.48
C ASN A 210 -11.26 17.42 78.28
N ALA A 211 -10.36 16.44 78.36
CA ALA A 211 -10.17 15.46 77.28
C ALA A 211 -11.46 14.68 76.98
N VAL A 212 -12.21 14.27 78.02
CA VAL A 212 -13.51 13.60 77.85
C VAL A 212 -14.55 14.52 77.21
N ILE A 213 -14.55 15.82 77.55
CA ILE A 213 -15.44 16.81 76.94
C ILE A 213 -15.11 17.00 75.46
N GLU A 214 -13.83 17.13 75.12
CA GLU A 214 -13.37 17.29 73.74
C GLU A 214 -13.71 16.07 72.88
N GLU A 215 -13.49 14.85 73.39
CA GLU A 215 -13.85 13.61 72.70
C GLU A 215 -15.37 13.52 72.46
N ARG A 216 -16.18 13.85 73.48
CA ARG A 216 -17.64 13.92 73.35
C ARG A 216 -18.05 14.92 72.27
N ASP A 217 -17.47 16.12 72.27
CA ASP A 217 -17.85 17.18 71.35
C ASP A 217 -17.42 16.86 69.91
N ALA A 218 -16.25 16.24 69.72
CA ALA A 218 -15.82 15.72 68.43
C ALA A 218 -16.78 14.64 67.90
N ALA A 219 -17.15 13.67 68.75
CA ALA A 219 -18.11 12.62 68.39
C ALA A 219 -19.50 13.20 68.04
N LEU A 220 -19.97 14.21 68.79
CA LEU A 220 -21.22 14.91 68.49
C LEU A 220 -21.15 15.68 67.17
N SER A 221 -20.01 16.30 66.86
CA SER A 221 -19.80 16.99 65.58
C SER A 221 -19.84 16.00 64.41
N GLU A 222 -19.17 14.85 64.53
CA GLU A 222 -19.23 13.79 63.52
C GLU A 222 -20.65 13.24 63.34
N CYS A 223 -21.38 13.00 64.44
CA CYS A 223 -22.78 12.57 64.35
C CYS A 223 -23.64 13.60 63.59
N LYS A 224 -23.51 14.89 63.91
CA LYS A 224 -24.24 15.96 63.19
C LYS A 224 -23.88 16.03 61.71
N ARG A 225 -22.59 15.86 61.36
CA ARG A 225 -22.13 15.83 59.96
C ARG A 225 -22.76 14.67 59.20
N LEU A 226 -22.69 13.47 59.77
CA LEU A 226 -23.26 12.27 59.17
C LEU A 226 -24.79 12.36 59.01
N GLU A 227 -25.49 12.96 59.98
CA GLU A 227 -26.93 13.21 59.89
C GLU A 227 -27.27 14.17 58.73
N GLN A 228 -26.48 15.23 58.52
CA GLN A 228 -26.64 16.16 57.40
C GLN A 228 -26.38 15.49 56.05
N GLU A 229 -25.32 14.68 55.94
CA GLU A 229 -25.02 13.92 54.72
C GLU A 229 -26.13 12.93 54.36
N LEU A 230 -26.68 12.26 55.38
CA LEU A 230 -27.82 11.37 55.21
C LEU A 230 -29.04 12.14 54.71
N HIS A 231 -29.30 13.33 55.27
CA HIS A 231 -30.39 14.19 54.81
C HIS A 231 -30.19 14.63 53.35
N HIS A 232 -28.99 15.09 52.99
CA HIS A 232 -28.67 15.48 51.62
C HIS A 232 -28.78 14.33 50.62
N LEU A 233 -28.32 13.12 50.97
CA LEU A 233 -28.48 11.93 50.12
C LEU A 233 -29.95 11.55 49.96
N LYS A 234 -30.76 11.67 51.03
CA LYS A 234 -32.22 11.46 50.95
C LYS A 234 -32.89 12.50 50.07
N GLU A 235 -32.54 13.77 50.21
CA GLU A 235 -33.06 14.85 49.35
C GLU A 235 -32.61 14.68 47.89
N GLN A 236 -31.37 14.29 47.63
CA GLN A 236 -30.85 14.02 46.30
C GLN A 236 -31.58 12.83 45.66
N ASN A 237 -31.82 11.75 46.40
CA ASN A 237 -32.60 10.61 45.92
C ASN A 237 -34.08 10.96 45.69
N GLN A 238 -34.69 11.73 46.60
CA GLN A 238 -36.07 12.18 46.48
C GLN A 238 -36.25 13.15 45.30
N THR A 239 -35.30 14.07 45.08
CA THR A 239 -35.30 15.00 43.93
C THR A 239 -34.97 14.29 42.62
N SER A 240 -34.15 13.23 42.64
CA SER A 240 -33.91 12.36 41.48
C SER A 240 -35.15 11.53 41.14
N ALA A 241 -35.90 11.04 42.13
CA ALA A 241 -37.15 10.31 41.95
C ALA A 241 -38.32 11.21 41.52
N ASN A 242 -38.39 12.46 42.01
CA ASN A 242 -39.46 13.41 41.67
C ASN A 242 -39.20 14.18 40.35
N ASN A 243 -37.98 14.14 39.80
CA ASN A 243 -37.70 14.68 38.48
C ASN A 243 -37.96 13.60 37.41
N MET A 244 -39.20 13.56 36.90
CA MET A 244 -39.60 12.71 35.76
C MET A 244 -38.67 12.87 34.54
N ARG A 245 -37.99 14.02 34.39
CA ARG A 245 -36.97 14.24 33.36
C ARG A 245 -35.69 13.41 33.53
N HIS A 246 -35.26 13.10 34.75
CA HIS A 246 -33.99 12.40 34.98
C HIS A 246 -34.10 10.89 34.70
N LEU A 247 -35.20 10.27 35.15
CA LEU A 247 -35.57 8.90 34.76
C LEU A 247 -35.71 8.76 33.22
N THR A 248 -36.25 9.79 32.56
CA THR A 248 -36.39 9.78 31.09
C THR A 248 -35.05 9.99 30.38
N ALA A 249 -34.15 10.82 30.91
CA ALA A 249 -32.83 11.07 30.35
C ALA A 249 -31.91 9.84 30.48
N GLU A 250 -31.89 9.20 31.64
CA GLU A 250 -31.13 7.98 31.88
C GLU A 250 -31.67 6.81 31.03
N ASN A 251 -33.00 6.66 30.92
CA ASN A 251 -33.63 5.68 30.04
C ASN A 251 -33.35 5.98 28.55
N ASN A 252 -33.33 7.25 28.14
CA ASN A 252 -32.98 7.65 26.78
C ASN A 252 -31.49 7.39 26.47
N GLN A 253 -30.60 7.58 27.45
CA GLN A 253 -29.18 7.27 27.31
C GLN A 253 -28.97 5.75 27.22
N GLU A 254 -29.66 4.96 28.03
CA GLU A 254 -29.66 3.50 27.98
C GLU A 254 -30.19 2.99 26.62
N ARG A 255 -31.28 3.58 26.11
CA ARG A 255 -31.81 3.28 24.78
C ARG A 255 -30.83 3.64 23.67
N ALA A 256 -30.16 4.79 23.76
CA ALA A 256 -29.16 5.20 22.78
C ALA A 256 -27.96 4.24 22.75
N LEU A 257 -27.51 3.76 23.92
CA LEU A 257 -26.46 2.75 24.01
C LEU A 257 -26.91 1.40 23.45
N LYS A 258 -28.15 0.97 23.72
CA LYS A 258 -28.74 -0.25 23.13
C LYS A 258 -28.82 -0.18 21.61
N VAL A 259 -29.24 0.96 21.06
CA VAL A 259 -29.27 1.17 19.59
C VAL A 259 -27.86 1.11 19.02
N LYS A 260 -26.87 1.77 19.63
CA LYS A 260 -25.47 1.72 19.18
C LYS A 260 -24.88 0.31 19.23
N LEU A 261 -25.20 -0.48 20.26
CA LEU A 261 -24.76 -1.87 20.34
C LEU A 261 -25.39 -2.71 19.23
N ALA A 262 -26.68 -2.53 18.96
CA ALA A 262 -27.37 -3.25 17.90
C ALA A 262 -26.80 -2.90 16.50
N THR A 263 -26.50 -1.62 16.24
CA THR A 263 -25.89 -1.21 14.96
C THR A 263 -24.48 -1.79 14.80
N LEU A 264 -23.65 -1.72 15.85
CA LEU A 264 -22.31 -2.32 15.83
C LEU A 264 -22.35 -3.84 15.61
N GLN A 265 -23.33 -4.51 16.20
CA GLN A 265 -23.51 -5.94 16.01
C GLN A 265 -23.92 -6.28 14.56
N GLN A 266 -24.83 -5.49 13.97
CA GLN A 266 -25.22 -5.63 12.57
C GLN A 266 -24.04 -5.36 11.61
N GLU A 267 -23.24 -4.33 11.88
CA GLU A 267 -22.04 -4.01 11.10
C GLU A 267 -21.00 -5.15 11.18
N ARG A 268 -20.79 -5.71 12.37
CA ARG A 268 -19.92 -6.88 12.57
C ARG A 268 -20.40 -8.07 11.75
N GLU A 269 -21.69 -8.38 11.80
CA GLU A 269 -22.28 -9.50 11.04
C GLU A 269 -22.17 -9.30 9.53
N ALA A 270 -22.38 -8.07 9.04
CA ALA A 270 -22.19 -7.72 7.64
C ALA A 270 -20.72 -7.89 7.20
N ALA A 271 -19.77 -7.44 8.03
CA ALA A 271 -18.34 -7.60 7.76
C ALA A 271 -17.93 -9.08 7.72
N VAL A 272 -18.42 -9.90 8.67
CA VAL A 272 -18.18 -11.35 8.68
C VAL A 272 -18.70 -12.01 7.40
N HIS A 273 -19.91 -11.66 6.96
CA HIS A 273 -20.45 -12.15 5.70
C HIS A 273 -19.61 -11.76 4.48
N GLN A 274 -19.07 -10.54 4.44
CA GLN A 274 -18.17 -10.12 3.37
C GLN A 274 -16.85 -10.91 3.40
N CYS A 275 -16.28 -11.16 4.57
CA CYS A 275 -15.07 -11.97 4.72
C CYS A 275 -15.29 -13.40 4.20
N GLN A 276 -16.41 -14.03 4.53
CA GLN A 276 -16.76 -15.37 4.03
C GLN A 276 -16.85 -15.41 2.50
N LYS A 277 -17.51 -14.41 1.90
CA LYS A 277 -17.61 -14.30 0.44
C LYS A 277 -16.24 -14.16 -0.23
N LEU A 278 -15.37 -13.32 0.32
CA LEU A 278 -14.00 -13.15 -0.19
C LEU A 278 -13.19 -14.45 -0.06
N GLU A 279 -13.40 -15.21 1.01
CA GLU A 279 -12.76 -16.51 1.22
C GLU A 279 -13.20 -17.55 0.17
N GLU A 280 -14.49 -17.59 -0.16
CA GLU A 280 -15.03 -18.40 -1.25
C GLU A 280 -14.47 -18.00 -2.63
N GLU A 281 -14.34 -16.71 -2.90
CA GLU A 281 -13.73 -16.19 -4.13
C GLU A 281 -12.25 -16.59 -4.22
N ILE A 282 -11.49 -16.46 -3.13
CA ILE A 282 -10.08 -16.90 -3.07
C ILE A 282 -9.99 -18.40 -3.33
N GLN A 283 -10.86 -19.20 -2.72
CA GLN A 283 -10.83 -20.65 -2.91
C GLN A 283 -11.17 -21.03 -4.35
N THR A 284 -12.14 -20.34 -4.96
CA THR A 284 -12.49 -20.49 -6.37
C THR A 284 -11.31 -20.14 -7.28
N LEU A 285 -10.63 -19.02 -7.03
CA LEU A 285 -9.43 -18.61 -7.76
C LEU A 285 -8.29 -19.62 -7.63
N ARG A 286 -8.10 -20.22 -6.45
CA ARG A 286 -7.10 -21.28 -6.25
C ARG A 286 -7.37 -22.49 -7.12
N VAL A 287 -8.64 -22.92 -7.20
CA VAL A 287 -9.04 -24.03 -8.08
C VAL A 287 -8.77 -23.66 -9.54
N TYR A 288 -9.21 -22.49 -10.01
CA TYR A 288 -8.95 -22.04 -11.38
C TYR A 288 -7.44 -21.98 -11.71
N TYR A 289 -6.63 -21.43 -10.81
CA TYR A 289 -5.19 -21.38 -10.99
C TYR A 289 -4.56 -22.77 -11.09
N SER A 290 -4.97 -23.69 -10.20
CA SER A 290 -4.48 -25.07 -10.22
C SER A 290 -4.84 -25.78 -11.52
N LEU A 291 -6.08 -25.61 -11.99
CA LEU A 291 -6.56 -26.19 -13.24
C LEU A 291 -5.81 -25.62 -14.45
N HIS A 292 -5.64 -24.30 -14.51
CA HIS A 292 -4.89 -23.65 -15.57
C HIS A 292 -3.43 -24.16 -15.62
N LYS A 293 -2.79 -24.33 -14.45
CA LYS A 293 -1.44 -24.90 -14.36
C LYS A 293 -1.38 -26.32 -14.92
N SER A 294 -2.34 -27.17 -14.58
CA SER A 294 -2.43 -28.54 -15.10
C SER A 294 -2.68 -28.58 -16.62
N LEU A 295 -3.60 -27.77 -17.12
CA LEU A 295 -3.88 -27.63 -18.56
C LEU A 295 -2.66 -27.13 -19.33
N SER A 296 -1.95 -26.13 -18.80
CA SER A 296 -0.72 -25.63 -19.41
C SER A 296 0.37 -26.70 -19.47
N GLN A 297 0.47 -27.53 -18.43
CA GLN A 297 1.39 -28.67 -18.42
C GLN A 297 0.99 -29.71 -19.47
N GLU A 298 -0.30 -30.00 -19.62
CA GLU A 298 -0.84 -30.90 -20.65
C GLU A 298 -0.52 -30.41 -22.07
N VAL A 299 -0.70 -29.12 -22.34
CA VAL A 299 -0.35 -28.52 -23.64
C VAL A 299 1.14 -28.72 -23.95
N SER A 300 2.02 -28.46 -22.98
CA SER A 300 3.46 -28.68 -23.17
C SER A 300 3.80 -30.14 -23.44
N LEU A 301 3.14 -31.10 -22.77
CA LEU A 301 3.34 -32.53 -23.00
C LEU A 301 2.84 -32.94 -24.38
N LYS A 302 1.70 -32.38 -24.83
CA LYS A 302 1.15 -32.60 -26.15
C LYS A 302 2.11 -32.12 -27.25
N ASP A 303 2.72 -30.95 -27.07
CA ASP A 303 3.70 -30.43 -28.02
C ASP A 303 4.95 -31.32 -28.09
N GLN A 304 5.44 -31.83 -26.95
CA GLN A 304 6.53 -32.80 -26.93
C GLN A 304 6.18 -34.09 -27.67
N LEU A 305 4.96 -34.61 -27.46
CA LEU A 305 4.46 -35.80 -28.16
C LEU A 305 4.35 -35.55 -29.66
N ASN A 306 3.83 -34.40 -30.09
CA ASN A 306 3.73 -34.03 -31.50
C ASN A 306 5.12 -33.93 -32.15
N CYS A 307 6.09 -33.30 -31.49
CA CYS A 307 7.48 -33.27 -31.96
C CYS A 307 8.04 -34.68 -32.14
N THR A 308 7.80 -35.56 -31.16
CA THR A 308 8.25 -36.96 -31.21
C THR A 308 7.57 -37.72 -32.36
N LEU A 309 6.26 -37.53 -32.56
CA LEU A 309 5.53 -38.14 -33.67
C LEU A 309 6.04 -37.66 -35.03
N SER A 310 6.26 -36.35 -35.20
CA SER A 310 6.83 -35.79 -36.43
C SER A 310 8.19 -36.41 -36.74
N THR A 311 9.06 -36.61 -35.74
CA THR A 311 10.34 -37.29 -35.97
C THR A 311 10.18 -38.74 -36.40
N TYR A 312 9.19 -39.47 -35.87
CA TYR A 312 8.90 -40.82 -36.33
C TYR A 312 8.30 -40.86 -37.73
N GLU A 313 7.40 -39.93 -38.06
CA GLU A 313 6.81 -39.79 -39.39
C GLU A 313 7.90 -39.49 -40.44
N ASP A 314 8.81 -38.56 -40.17
CA ASP A 314 9.94 -38.24 -41.05
C ASP A 314 10.86 -39.44 -41.25
N ALA A 315 11.16 -40.18 -40.18
CA ALA A 315 11.95 -41.40 -40.26
C ALA A 315 11.24 -42.50 -41.08
N LEU A 316 9.92 -42.64 -40.93
CA LEU A 316 9.11 -43.60 -41.67
C LEU A 316 9.06 -43.23 -43.15
N LYS A 317 8.88 -41.95 -43.48
CA LYS A 317 8.85 -41.43 -44.84
C LYS A 317 10.18 -41.60 -45.54
N SER A 318 11.28 -41.30 -44.86
CA SER A 318 12.64 -41.58 -45.34
C SER A 318 12.83 -43.08 -45.66
N ARG A 319 12.34 -43.96 -44.78
CA ARG A 319 12.37 -45.41 -45.03
C ARG A 319 11.51 -45.81 -46.23
N GLU A 320 10.32 -45.22 -46.37
CA GLU A 320 9.42 -45.47 -47.49
C GLU A 320 10.02 -45.01 -48.83
N ASP A 321 10.71 -43.87 -48.86
CA ASP A 321 11.45 -43.37 -50.01
C ASP A 321 12.58 -44.33 -50.41
N ILE A 322 13.33 -44.84 -49.43
CA ILE A 322 14.38 -45.85 -49.66
C ILE A 322 13.80 -47.14 -50.24
N VAL A 323 12.69 -47.63 -49.67
CA VAL A 323 12.01 -48.84 -50.15
C VAL A 323 11.48 -48.64 -51.57
N SER A 324 10.88 -47.48 -51.86
CA SER A 324 10.36 -47.14 -53.19
C SER A 324 11.48 -47.05 -54.23
N ALA A 325 12.60 -46.44 -53.89
CA ALA A 325 13.79 -46.39 -54.74
C ALA A 325 14.35 -47.80 -55.02
N THR A 326 14.43 -48.64 -53.99
CA THR A 326 14.89 -50.03 -54.10
C THR A 326 13.95 -50.86 -54.98
N TYR A 327 12.64 -50.69 -54.82
CA TYR A 327 11.64 -51.35 -55.66
C TYR A 327 11.79 -50.98 -57.14
N ARG A 328 11.96 -49.68 -57.43
CA ARG A 328 12.18 -49.18 -58.81
C ARG A 328 13.45 -49.77 -59.42
N GLN A 329 14.55 -49.78 -58.66
CA GLN A 329 15.81 -50.41 -59.10
C GLN A 329 15.63 -51.90 -59.39
N ASN A 330 14.93 -52.64 -58.52
CA ASN A 330 14.64 -54.06 -58.74
C ASN A 330 13.80 -54.28 -60.01
N GLN A 331 12.83 -53.41 -60.28
CA GLN A 331 12.03 -53.47 -61.49
C GLN A 331 12.87 -53.19 -62.74
N GLU A 332 13.77 -52.20 -62.71
CA GLU A 332 14.72 -51.93 -63.80
C GLU A 332 15.69 -53.10 -64.02
N LEU A 333 16.17 -53.74 -62.96
CA LEU A 333 17.01 -54.93 -63.07
C LEU A 333 16.25 -56.11 -63.68
N ALA A 334 14.98 -56.30 -63.31
CA ALA A 334 14.13 -57.33 -63.88
C ALA A 334 13.89 -57.12 -65.39
N THR A 335 13.65 -55.88 -65.83
CA THR A 335 13.49 -55.58 -67.27
C THR A 335 14.81 -55.76 -68.04
N LYS A 336 15.95 -55.33 -67.47
CA LYS A 336 17.29 -55.59 -68.03
C LYS A 336 17.56 -57.09 -68.18
N LEU A 337 17.22 -57.89 -67.16
CA LEU A 337 17.37 -59.34 -67.20
C LEU A 337 16.49 -59.96 -68.27
N GLN A 338 15.22 -59.54 -68.38
CA GLN A 338 14.30 -60.04 -69.41
C GLN A 338 14.81 -59.74 -70.82
N LYS A 339 15.33 -58.52 -71.05
CA LYS A 339 15.97 -58.15 -72.32
C LYS A 339 17.21 -59.00 -72.62
N ALA A 340 18.07 -59.21 -71.63
CA ALA A 340 19.24 -60.07 -71.81
C ALA A 340 18.84 -61.53 -72.15
N ILE A 341 17.74 -62.03 -71.58
CA ILE A 341 17.20 -63.36 -71.92
C ILE A 341 16.67 -63.40 -73.36
N THR A 342 15.98 -62.35 -73.84
CA THR A 342 15.50 -62.30 -75.24
C THR A 342 16.67 -62.19 -76.21
N ASP A 343 17.63 -61.30 -75.93
CA ASP A 343 18.83 -61.14 -76.75
C ASP A 343 19.64 -62.45 -76.83
N ARG A 344 19.76 -63.18 -75.71
CA ARG A 344 20.39 -64.51 -75.66
C ARG A 344 19.66 -65.50 -76.57
N LYS A 345 18.32 -65.57 -76.50
CA LYS A 345 17.51 -66.48 -77.35
C LYS A 345 17.66 -66.14 -78.83
N ASP A 346 17.68 -64.87 -79.20
CA ASP A 346 17.86 -64.44 -80.59
C ASP A 346 19.25 -64.82 -81.11
N MET A 347 20.30 -64.68 -80.29
CA MET A 347 21.64 -65.13 -80.65
C MET A 347 21.74 -66.65 -80.76
N GLU A 348 21.06 -67.39 -79.89
CA GLU A 348 20.95 -68.85 -79.94
C GLU A 348 20.28 -69.32 -81.25
N LEU A 349 19.20 -68.66 -81.68
CA LEU A 349 18.55 -68.91 -82.98
C LEU A 349 19.48 -68.61 -84.17
N LYS A 350 20.20 -67.48 -84.15
CA LYS A 350 21.18 -67.14 -85.19
C LYS A 350 22.30 -68.16 -85.29
N LEU A 351 22.80 -68.63 -84.15
CA LEU A 351 23.84 -69.66 -84.08
C LEU A 351 23.34 -70.99 -84.66
N GLN A 352 22.11 -71.40 -84.34
CA GLN A 352 21.50 -72.59 -84.91
C GLN A 352 21.33 -72.48 -86.43
N GLY A 353 20.85 -71.36 -86.94
CA GLY A 353 20.76 -71.13 -88.40
C GLY A 353 22.12 -71.13 -89.10
N ALA A 354 23.18 -70.59 -88.45
CA ALA A 354 24.54 -70.65 -88.98
C ALA A 354 25.10 -72.08 -89.00
N LEU A 355 24.79 -72.89 -87.97
CA LEU A 355 25.15 -74.32 -87.94
C LEU A 355 24.46 -75.10 -89.06
N GLU A 356 23.14 -74.90 -89.27
CA GLU A 356 22.40 -75.53 -90.37
C GLU A 356 22.95 -75.14 -91.74
N ALA A 357 23.25 -73.85 -91.94
CA ALA A 357 23.87 -73.36 -93.17
C ALA A 357 25.27 -73.96 -93.40
N SER A 358 26.07 -74.12 -92.32
CA SER A 358 27.36 -74.80 -92.37
C SER A 358 27.20 -76.28 -92.74
N GLU A 359 26.27 -77.01 -92.12
CA GLU A 359 26.01 -78.41 -92.48
C GLU A 359 25.56 -78.57 -93.93
N GLU A 360 24.74 -77.65 -94.44
CA GLU A 360 24.31 -77.69 -95.84
C GLU A 360 25.46 -77.37 -96.80
N ALA A 361 26.34 -76.43 -96.43
CA ALA A 361 27.58 -76.18 -97.14
C ALA A 361 28.49 -77.43 -97.12
N ASP A 362 28.65 -78.09 -95.97
CA ASP A 362 29.43 -79.33 -95.84
C ASP A 362 28.84 -80.47 -96.67
N LYS A 363 27.51 -80.64 -96.68
CA LYS A 363 26.82 -81.61 -97.55
C LYS A 363 27.05 -81.30 -99.04
N LYS A 364 27.06 -80.02 -99.43
CA LYS A 364 27.39 -79.59 -100.80
C LYS A 364 28.85 -79.87 -101.13
N ILE A 365 29.77 -79.57 -100.22
CA ILE A 365 31.20 -79.87 -100.35
C ILE A 365 31.37 -81.38 -100.54
N GLN A 366 30.79 -82.23 -99.69
CA GLN A 366 30.85 -83.68 -99.84
C GLN A 366 30.28 -84.17 -101.18
N LYS A 367 29.19 -83.57 -101.68
CA LYS A 367 28.67 -83.89 -103.02
C LYS A 367 29.65 -83.49 -104.12
N LEU A 368 30.25 -82.31 -104.02
CA LEU A 368 31.27 -81.85 -104.96
C LEU A 368 32.52 -82.72 -104.89
N GLU A 369 32.98 -83.10 -103.70
CA GLU A 369 34.09 -84.05 -103.50
C GLU A 369 33.77 -85.40 -104.16
N ARG A 370 32.57 -85.96 -103.97
CA ARG A 370 32.14 -87.18 -104.66
C ARG A 370 32.10 -87.01 -106.18
N LEU A 371 31.61 -85.87 -106.68
CA LEU A 371 31.61 -85.56 -108.12
C LEU A 371 33.02 -85.44 -108.67
N VAL A 372 33.91 -84.77 -107.95
CA VAL A 372 35.33 -84.66 -108.26
C VAL A 372 35.98 -86.04 -108.25
N ASP A 373 35.67 -86.91 -107.30
CA ASP A 373 36.15 -88.30 -107.26
C ASP A 373 35.60 -89.15 -108.41
N VAL A 374 34.32 -88.98 -108.78
CA VAL A 374 33.73 -89.63 -109.97
C VAL A 374 34.40 -89.13 -111.25
N LEU A 375 34.66 -87.82 -111.37
CA LEU A 375 35.39 -87.25 -112.50
C LEU A 375 36.84 -87.74 -112.53
N ARG A 376 37.52 -87.80 -111.39
CA ARG A 376 38.86 -88.41 -111.27
C ARG A 376 38.84 -89.88 -111.69
N LYS A 377 37.82 -90.66 -111.31
CA LYS A 377 37.64 -92.06 -111.76
C LYS A 377 37.32 -92.18 -113.26
N LYS A 378 36.48 -91.31 -113.82
CA LYS A 378 36.14 -91.30 -115.26
C LYS A 378 37.32 -90.85 -116.14
N VAL A 379 38.13 -89.92 -115.65
CA VAL A 379 39.38 -89.51 -116.32
C VAL A 379 40.48 -90.56 -116.13
N GLY A 380 40.47 -91.29 -115.00
CA GLY A 380 41.44 -92.34 -114.69
C GLY A 380 41.19 -93.71 -115.33
N ALA A 381 40.01 -93.99 -115.90
CA ALA A 381 39.69 -95.30 -116.47
C ALA A 381 38.80 -95.20 -117.74
N GLY A 382 39.39 -94.94 -118.91
CA GLY A 382 38.75 -95.22 -120.21
C GLY A 382 38.97 -94.17 -121.32
N THR A 383 39.95 -94.45 -122.19
CA THR A 383 40.11 -94.05 -123.60
C THR A 383 39.20 -92.95 -124.16
N ILE A 384 39.73 -91.72 -124.28
CA ILE A 384 39.18 -90.66 -125.15
C ILE A 384 40.07 -90.54 -126.39
N ARG A 385 39.44 -90.77 -127.55
CA ARG A 385 39.94 -90.45 -128.90
C ARG A 385 40.10 -88.93 -129.03
N THR A 386 41.27 -88.52 -129.52
CA THR A 386 41.77 -87.15 -129.68
C THR A 386 41.10 -86.38 -130.82
N VAL A 387 40.84 -85.08 -130.62
CA VAL A 387 40.68 -84.05 -131.67
C VAL A 387 41.39 -82.78 -131.18
N ILE A 388 42.08 -82.12 -132.11
CA ILE A 388 42.97 -80.94 -132.05
C ILE A 388 42.62 -79.90 -130.96
#